data_AF-A0A1J1EBQ9-F1
#
_entry.id   AF-A0A1J1EBQ9-F1
#
_cell.length_a   1.000
_cell.length_b   1.000
_cell.length_c   1.000
_cell.angle_alpha   90.00
_cell.angle_beta   90.00
_cell.angle_gamma   90.00
#
_symmetry.space_group_name_H-M   'P 1'
#
loop_
_entity.id
_entity.type
_entity.pdbx_description
1 polymer ?
#
loop_
_entity_poly.entity_id
_entity_poly.type
_entity_poly.pdbx_seq_one_letter_code
_entity_poly.pdbx_strand_id
1 'polypeptide(L)'
;MRNKNTLFYRGRKSVELNFSSSEISSDGSLIMLEKLERDHRLIHYYSKLLPDTRDSRFIIYTREHQLKQRVYMIMLGYEDANDVNHLQNDPLFKDVLQGDLASQPTISRFENSFDKQAVFKFCYAWLYKYVSSLSDRKKIVIDVDSTDDPTHGSQQLSMFNGYYGQFMYNELFFS
;
A
#
# COMPACT_ATOMS: atom_id res chain seq x y z
N MET A 1 -40.33 -4.65 5.31
CA MET A 1 -39.01 -4.54 5.96
C MET A 1 -38.15 -3.61 5.12
N ARG A 2 -37.62 -2.51 5.69
CA ARG A 2 -36.64 -1.65 4.98
C ARG A 2 -35.29 -2.36 5.03
N ASN A 3 -34.92 -3.04 3.95
CA ASN A 3 -33.57 -3.57 3.78
C ASN A 3 -32.61 -2.37 3.71
N LYS A 4 -31.87 -2.11 4.79
CA LYS A 4 -30.80 -1.12 4.80
C LYS A 4 -29.58 -1.70 4.09
N ASN A 5 -29.64 -1.76 2.76
CA ASN A 5 -28.54 -2.24 1.93
C ASN A 5 -27.53 -1.14 1.58
N THR A 6 -27.80 0.11 1.97
CA THR A 6 -26.89 1.24 1.77
C THR A 6 -25.65 1.10 2.66
N LEU A 7 -24.49 0.90 2.04
CA LEU A 7 -23.20 0.79 2.71
C LEU A 7 -22.67 2.18 3.10
N PHE A 8 -22.65 3.12 2.15
CA PHE A 8 -22.21 4.50 2.35
C PHE A 8 -22.72 5.42 1.24
N TYR A 9 -22.47 6.72 1.39
CA TYR A 9 -22.76 7.73 0.37
C TYR A 9 -21.47 8.26 -0.25
N ARG A 10 -21.50 8.50 -1.55
CA ARG A 10 -20.48 9.24 -2.30
C ARG A 10 -21.08 10.53 -2.83
N GLY A 11 -20.91 11.61 -2.07
CA GLY A 11 -21.65 12.85 -2.30
C GLY A 11 -23.15 12.61 -2.17
N ARG A 12 -23.88 12.75 -3.28
CA ARG A 12 -25.33 12.53 -3.34
C ARG A 12 -25.74 11.13 -3.84
N LYS A 13 -24.78 10.26 -4.17
CA LYS A 13 -25.04 8.89 -4.63
C LYS A 13 -24.98 7.90 -3.46
N SER A 14 -25.99 7.04 -3.31
CA SER A 14 -25.92 5.88 -2.40
C SER A 14 -25.13 4.75 -3.06
N VAL A 15 -24.31 4.05 -2.28
CA VAL A 15 -23.69 2.77 -2.66
C VAL A 15 -24.41 1.67 -1.89
N GLU A 16 -24.96 0.69 -2.60
CA GLU A 16 -25.83 -0.34 -2.03
C GLU A 16 -25.31 -1.73 -2.36
N LEU A 17 -25.43 -2.65 -1.41
CA LEU A 17 -25.09 -4.06 -1.60
C LEU A 17 -26.30 -4.82 -2.15
N ASN A 18 -26.13 -5.45 -3.31
CA ASN A 18 -27.14 -6.30 -3.93
C ASN A 18 -26.48 -7.57 -4.48
N PHE A 19 -27.22 -8.68 -4.51
CA PHE A 19 -26.77 -9.99 -4.97
C PHE A 19 -27.29 -10.35 -6.38
N SER A 20 -27.97 -9.43 -7.07
CA SER A 20 -28.62 -9.68 -8.35
C SER A 20 -28.33 -8.62 -9.43
N SER A 21 -27.08 -8.14 -9.51
CA SER A 21 -26.66 -7.14 -10.52
C SER A 21 -26.04 -7.79 -11.77
N SER A 22 -26.13 -7.10 -12.91
CA SER A 22 -25.48 -7.49 -14.17
C SER A 22 -23.96 -7.31 -14.13
N GLU A 23 -23.47 -6.44 -13.26
CA GLU A 23 -22.05 -6.24 -12.97
C GLU A 23 -21.78 -6.71 -11.53
N ILE A 24 -20.85 -7.64 -11.36
CA ILE A 24 -20.54 -8.28 -10.08
C ILE A 24 -19.04 -8.07 -9.82
N SER A 25 -18.70 -7.73 -8.58
CA SER A 25 -17.33 -7.74 -8.09
C SER A 25 -17.21 -8.76 -6.96
N SER A 26 -16.10 -9.48 -6.92
CA SER A 26 -15.77 -10.38 -5.80
C SER A 26 -14.91 -9.70 -4.73
N ASP A 27 -14.41 -8.49 -4.99
CA ASP A 27 -13.47 -7.76 -4.16
C ASP A 27 -14.16 -6.76 -3.22
N GLY A 28 -15.22 -7.21 -2.52
CA GLY A 28 -16.05 -6.33 -1.68
C GLY A 28 -15.29 -5.60 -0.55
N SER A 29 -14.17 -6.15 -0.09
CA SER A 29 -13.26 -5.52 0.89
C SER A 29 -12.61 -4.24 0.37
N LEU A 30 -12.60 -4.00 -0.95
CA LEU A 30 -12.11 -2.76 -1.55
C LEU A 30 -12.88 -1.52 -1.05
N ILE A 31 -14.15 -1.68 -0.69
CA ILE A 31 -14.97 -0.62 -0.07
C ILE A 31 -14.39 -0.19 1.28
N MET A 32 -13.90 -1.15 2.07
CA MET A 32 -13.29 -0.86 3.37
C MET A 32 -11.95 -0.16 3.21
N LEU A 33 -11.13 -0.57 2.23
CA LEU A 33 -9.88 0.11 1.88
C LEU A 33 -10.13 1.56 1.43
N GLU A 34 -11.17 1.78 0.62
CA GLU A 34 -11.58 3.11 0.19
C GLU A 34 -12.06 3.97 1.36
N LYS A 35 -12.79 3.40 2.31
CA LYS A 35 -13.20 4.10 3.52
C LYS A 35 -11.98 4.51 4.36
N LEU A 36 -11.05 3.60 4.58
CA LEU A 36 -9.82 3.88 5.34
C LEU A 36 -9.00 5.00 4.68
N GLU A 37 -8.88 4.99 3.35
CA GLU A 37 -8.16 6.06 2.66
C GLU A 37 -8.87 7.41 2.76
N ARG A 38 -10.21 7.44 2.72
CA ARG A 38 -10.97 8.70 2.93
C ARG A 38 -10.77 9.29 4.32
N ASP A 39 -10.73 8.42 5.33
CA ASP A 39 -10.63 8.83 6.73
C ASP A 39 -9.20 9.25 7.08
N HIS A 40 -8.18 8.54 6.56
CA HIS A 40 -6.78 8.71 6.99
C HIS A 40 -5.85 9.35 5.95
N ARG A 41 -6.26 9.40 4.68
CA ARG A 41 -5.52 10.00 3.56
C ARG A 41 -4.07 9.52 3.47
N LEU A 42 -3.83 8.21 3.68
CA LEU A 42 -2.49 7.65 3.71
C LEU A 42 -1.87 7.67 2.31
N ILE A 43 -2.57 7.10 1.34
CA ILE A 43 -2.13 7.07 -0.06
C ILE A 43 -1.98 8.49 -0.60
N HIS A 44 -2.94 9.37 -0.31
CA HIS A 44 -2.86 10.77 -0.69
C HIS A 44 -1.58 11.42 -0.14
N TYR A 45 -1.30 11.27 1.16
CA TYR A 45 -0.10 11.82 1.81
C TYR A 45 1.19 11.29 1.17
N TYR A 46 1.32 9.96 1.03
CA TYR A 46 2.50 9.34 0.44
C TYR A 46 2.67 9.68 -1.03
N SER A 47 1.58 9.86 -1.78
CA SER A 47 1.65 10.24 -3.20
C SER A 47 2.35 11.58 -3.42
N LYS A 48 2.29 12.50 -2.45
CA LYS A 48 2.97 13.82 -2.52
C LYS A 48 4.48 13.72 -2.36
N LEU A 49 4.98 12.61 -1.82
CA LEU A 49 6.41 12.36 -1.64
C LEU A 49 7.04 11.73 -2.88
N LEU A 50 6.22 11.21 -3.79
CA LEU A 50 6.66 10.57 -5.03
C LEU A 50 7.00 11.65 -6.08
N PRO A 51 8.25 11.67 -6.59
CA PRO A 51 8.57 12.55 -7.70
C PRO A 51 7.82 12.12 -8.96
N ASP A 52 7.33 13.10 -9.72
CA ASP A 52 6.77 12.86 -11.04
C ASP A 52 7.51 13.67 -12.10
N THR A 53 8.53 13.05 -12.69
CA THR A 53 9.39 13.64 -13.73
C THR A 53 8.81 13.46 -15.14
N ARG A 54 7.64 12.83 -15.26
CA ARG A 54 6.95 12.63 -16.55
C ARG A 54 6.46 13.98 -17.07
N ASP A 55 6.43 14.13 -18.39
CA ASP A 55 5.81 15.28 -19.03
C ASP A 55 4.30 15.28 -18.76
N SER A 56 3.82 16.35 -18.13
CA SER A 56 2.44 16.48 -17.65
C SER A 56 1.39 16.36 -18.75
N ARG A 57 1.74 16.66 -20.00
CA ARG A 57 0.83 16.56 -21.16
C ARG A 57 0.46 15.12 -21.51
N PHE A 58 1.26 14.15 -21.07
CA PHE A 58 1.06 12.73 -21.35
C PHE A 58 0.67 11.93 -20.09
N ILE A 59 0.37 12.60 -18.98
CA ILE A 59 -0.06 11.94 -17.74
C ILE A 59 -1.56 11.63 -17.82
N ILE A 60 -1.88 10.35 -18.00
CA ILE A 60 -3.24 9.81 -17.87
C ILE A 60 -3.54 9.47 -16.41
N TYR A 61 -2.58 8.84 -15.73
CA TYR A 61 -2.70 8.37 -14.34
C TYR A 61 -1.72 9.10 -13.43
N THR A 62 -2.24 9.82 -12.44
CA THR A 62 -1.44 10.51 -11.43
C THR A 62 -0.69 9.51 -10.54
N ARG A 63 0.37 9.97 -9.85
CA ARG A 63 1.06 9.14 -8.85
C ARG A 63 0.14 8.66 -7.74
N GLU A 64 -0.83 9.48 -7.33
CA GLU A 64 -1.85 9.11 -6.36
C GLU A 64 -2.73 7.97 -6.87
N HIS A 65 -3.21 8.05 -8.12
CA HIS A 65 -4.00 6.98 -8.73
C HIS A 65 -3.19 5.67 -8.85
N GLN A 66 -1.96 5.74 -9.36
CA GLN A 66 -1.10 4.56 -9.51
C GLN A 66 -0.74 3.92 -8.16
N LEU A 67 -0.43 4.74 -7.15
CA LEU A 67 -0.16 4.27 -5.80
C LEU A 67 -1.39 3.63 -5.17
N LYS A 68 -2.57 4.26 -5.31
CA LYS A 68 -3.84 3.75 -4.80
C LYS A 68 -4.18 2.39 -5.41
N GLN A 69 -4.15 2.30 -6.74
CA GLN A 69 -4.38 1.06 -7.45
C GLN A 69 -3.44 -0.04 -6.95
N ARG A 70 -2.13 0.27 -6.86
CA ARG A 70 -1.14 -0.74 -6.49
C ARG A 70 -1.29 -1.22 -5.05
N VAL A 71 -1.49 -0.31 -4.10
CA VAL A 71 -1.72 -0.66 -2.69
C VAL A 71 -2.98 -1.51 -2.55
N TYR A 72 -4.06 -1.15 -3.23
CA TYR A 72 -5.32 -1.91 -3.15
C TYR A 72 -5.20 -3.31 -3.75
N MET A 73 -4.51 -3.45 -4.89
CA MET A 73 -4.23 -4.75 -5.47
C MET A 73 -3.45 -5.65 -4.49
N ILE A 74 -2.35 -5.15 -3.92
CA ILE A 74 -1.53 -5.91 -2.96
C ILE A 74 -2.36 -6.31 -1.73
N MET A 75 -3.15 -5.39 -1.18
CA MET A 75 -4.02 -5.66 -0.02
C MET A 75 -5.08 -6.74 -0.27
N LEU A 76 -5.45 -6.96 -1.54
CA LEU A 76 -6.41 -7.98 -1.96
C LEU A 76 -5.74 -9.27 -2.43
N GLY A 77 -4.41 -9.37 -2.37
CA GLY A 77 -3.66 -10.56 -2.79
C GLY A 77 -3.27 -10.58 -4.28
N TYR A 78 -3.50 -9.48 -5.01
CA TYR A 78 -3.08 -9.31 -6.40
C TYR A 78 -1.68 -8.69 -6.47
N GLU A 79 -0.70 -9.48 -6.03
CA GLU A 79 0.71 -9.06 -5.97
C GLU A 79 1.32 -8.97 -7.37
N ASP A 80 0.82 -9.75 -8.33
CA ASP A 80 1.31 -9.73 -9.70
C ASP A 80 0.65 -8.60 -10.50
N ALA A 81 1.46 -7.81 -11.21
CA ALA A 81 0.92 -6.72 -12.01
C ALA A 81 0.05 -7.21 -13.20
N ASN A 82 0.10 -8.50 -13.56
CA ASN A 82 -0.69 -9.09 -14.65
C ASN A 82 -2.19 -9.24 -14.29
N ASP A 83 -2.55 -9.24 -13.00
CA ASP A 83 -3.92 -9.31 -12.50
C ASP A 83 -4.77 -8.13 -13.01
N VAL A 84 -4.13 -7.01 -13.34
CA VAL A 84 -4.76 -5.84 -13.97
C VAL A 84 -5.55 -6.23 -15.22
N ASN A 85 -5.11 -7.24 -15.98
CA ASN A 85 -5.82 -7.69 -17.19
C ASN A 85 -7.24 -8.17 -16.90
N HIS A 86 -7.45 -8.76 -15.71
CA HIS A 86 -8.76 -9.16 -15.23
C HIS A 86 -9.46 -7.99 -14.51
N LEU A 87 -8.78 -7.39 -13.53
CA LEU A 87 -9.34 -6.35 -12.65
C LEU A 87 -9.73 -5.06 -13.38
N GLN A 88 -9.18 -4.78 -14.56
CA GLN A 88 -9.61 -3.63 -15.36
C GLN A 88 -11.08 -3.67 -15.76
N ASN A 89 -11.74 -4.83 -15.67
CA ASN A 89 -13.17 -4.97 -15.94
C ASN A 89 -14.01 -5.01 -14.66
N ASP A 90 -13.38 -4.99 -13.49
CA ASP A 90 -14.10 -5.01 -12.21
C ASP A 90 -14.76 -3.64 -11.95
N PRO A 91 -16.10 -3.60 -11.80
CA PRO A 91 -16.84 -2.34 -11.64
C PRO A 91 -16.50 -1.61 -10.34
N LEU A 92 -16.15 -2.35 -9.28
CA LEU A 92 -15.83 -1.78 -7.98
C LEU A 92 -14.44 -1.15 -7.99
N PHE A 93 -13.46 -1.76 -8.66
CA PHE A 93 -12.17 -1.12 -8.89
C PHE A 93 -12.30 0.17 -9.69
N LYS A 94 -13.06 0.16 -10.79
CA LYS A 94 -13.31 1.39 -11.57
C LYS A 94 -13.97 2.48 -10.74
N ASP A 95 -14.97 2.09 -9.95
CA ASP A 95 -15.66 3.01 -9.06
C ASP A 95 -14.72 3.58 -7.99
N VAL A 96 -13.90 2.76 -7.33
CA VAL A 96 -13.00 3.22 -6.26
C VAL A 96 -11.83 4.06 -6.78
N LEU A 97 -11.32 3.75 -7.98
CA LEU A 97 -10.25 4.49 -8.63
C LEU A 97 -10.73 5.71 -9.43
N GLN A 98 -12.04 5.91 -9.54
CA GLN A 98 -12.69 6.99 -10.31
C GLN A 98 -12.32 6.96 -11.81
N GLY A 99 -12.19 5.77 -12.39
CA GLY A 99 -11.80 5.62 -13.79
C GLY A 99 -11.22 4.24 -14.09
N ASP A 100 -10.65 4.10 -15.29
CA ASP A 100 -9.97 2.87 -15.67
C ASP A 100 -8.67 2.68 -14.89
N LEU A 101 -8.19 1.43 -14.85
CA LEU A 101 -6.95 1.07 -14.19
C LEU A 101 -5.75 1.40 -15.08
N ALA A 102 -4.66 1.85 -14.48
CA ALA A 102 -3.36 1.86 -15.11
C ALA A 102 -2.96 0.42 -15.49
N SER A 103 -2.62 0.22 -16.77
CA SER A 103 -2.23 -1.09 -17.30
C SER A 103 -1.00 -1.68 -16.60
N GLN A 104 -0.80 -2.98 -16.70
CA GLN A 104 0.39 -3.70 -16.20
C GLN A 104 1.73 -2.98 -16.51
N PRO A 105 2.03 -2.57 -17.77
CA PRO A 105 3.30 -1.89 -18.05
C PRO A 105 3.37 -0.48 -17.45
N THR A 106 2.23 0.15 -17.20
CA THR A 106 2.16 1.45 -16.54
C THR A 106 2.46 1.33 -15.05
N ILE A 107 1.94 0.30 -14.38
CA ILE A 107 2.28 -0.02 -12.98
C ILE A 107 3.75 -0.44 -12.85
N SER A 108 4.25 -1.28 -13.75
CA SER A 108 5.66 -1.70 -13.74
C SER A 108 6.62 -0.50 -13.84
N ARG A 109 6.34 0.45 -14.74
CA ARG A 109 7.13 1.69 -14.84
C ARG A 109 6.99 2.58 -13.60
N PHE A 110 5.81 2.60 -12.98
CA PHE A 110 5.59 3.34 -11.74
C PHE A 110 6.50 2.79 -10.62
N GLU A 111 6.49 1.48 -10.38
CA GLU A 111 7.32 0.83 -9.34
C GLU A 111 8.82 1.06 -9.56
N ASN A 112 9.26 1.01 -10.82
CA ASN A 112 10.66 1.20 -11.20
C ASN A 112 11.09 2.67 -11.36
N SER A 113 10.21 3.63 -11.07
CA SER A 113 10.53 5.06 -11.25
C SER A 113 11.11 5.75 -10.01
N PHE A 114 11.22 5.03 -8.89
CA PHE A 114 11.65 5.60 -7.61
C PHE A 114 13.13 5.34 -7.36
N ASP A 115 13.82 6.38 -6.91
CA ASP A 115 15.21 6.30 -6.48
C ASP A 115 15.32 6.02 -4.97
N LYS A 116 16.55 5.82 -4.51
CA LYS A 116 16.83 5.59 -3.08
C LYS A 116 16.35 6.77 -2.23
N GLN A 117 16.42 7.99 -2.74
CA GLN A 117 15.95 9.20 -2.03
C GLN A 117 14.44 9.15 -1.78
N ALA A 118 13.64 8.74 -2.76
CA ALA A 118 12.19 8.54 -2.60
C ALA A 118 11.89 7.47 -1.54
N VAL A 119 12.63 6.35 -1.54
CA VAL A 119 12.50 5.29 -0.52
C VAL A 119 12.78 5.86 0.88
N PHE A 120 13.90 6.57 1.08
CA PHE A 120 14.19 7.19 2.36
C PHE A 120 13.12 8.20 2.80
N LYS A 121 12.59 9.02 1.88
CA LYS A 121 11.49 9.94 2.18
C LYS A 121 10.25 9.20 2.67
N PHE A 122 9.93 8.05 2.08
CA PHE A 122 8.83 7.20 2.53
C PHE A 122 9.08 6.66 3.94
N CYS A 123 10.26 6.10 4.20
CA CYS A 123 10.62 5.60 5.53
C CYS A 123 10.53 6.69 6.61
N TYR A 124 11.07 7.89 6.32
CA TYR A 124 10.99 9.01 7.24
C TYR A 124 9.57 9.50 7.46
N ALA A 125 8.78 9.60 6.40
CA ALA A 125 7.38 9.99 6.50
C ALA A 125 6.57 9.00 7.37
N TRP A 126 6.86 7.71 7.25
CA TRP A 126 6.27 6.67 8.11
C TRP A 126 6.71 6.83 9.56
N LEU A 127 8.02 6.94 9.80
CA LEU A 127 8.60 7.13 11.13
C LEU A 127 8.02 8.37 11.81
N TYR A 128 8.02 9.53 11.14
CA TYR A 128 7.52 10.76 11.74
C TYR A 128 6.02 10.71 12.01
N LYS A 129 5.23 10.07 11.13
CA LYS A 129 3.80 9.89 11.36
C LYS A 129 3.53 8.97 12.55
N TYR A 130 4.28 7.88 12.66
CA TYR A 130 4.21 6.97 13.79
C TYR A 130 4.60 7.68 15.09
N VAL A 131 5.78 8.31 15.14
CA VAL A 131 6.26 9.06 16.32
C VAL A 131 5.28 10.15 16.73
N SER A 132 4.73 10.89 15.77
CA SER A 132 3.71 11.91 16.05
C SER A 132 2.46 11.31 16.67
N SER A 133 2.07 10.09 16.30
CA SER A 133 0.92 9.39 16.92
C SER A 133 1.16 8.98 18.38
N LEU A 134 2.40 9.08 18.87
CA LEU A 134 2.76 8.77 20.25
C LEU A 134 2.77 10.01 21.16
N SER A 135 2.47 11.21 20.66
CA SER A 135 2.65 12.48 21.39
C SER A 135 1.98 12.53 22.76
N ASP A 136 0.83 11.88 22.90
CA ASP A 136 0.01 11.92 24.12
C ASP A 136 0.37 10.79 25.10
N ARG A 137 1.38 9.97 24.78
CA ARG A 137 1.77 8.83 25.61
C ARG A 137 2.74 9.27 26.71
N LYS A 138 2.41 8.94 27.95
CA LYS A 138 3.27 9.18 29.12
C LYS A 138 4.44 8.22 29.24
N LYS A 139 4.37 7.08 28.55
CA LYS A 139 5.39 6.02 28.53
C LYS A 139 5.36 5.35 27.17
N ILE A 140 6.54 5.11 26.63
CA ILE A 140 6.75 4.31 25.42
C ILE A 140 7.63 3.13 25.85
N VAL A 141 7.24 1.93 25.45
CA VAL A 141 8.07 0.72 25.57
C VAL A 141 8.56 0.43 24.16
N ILE A 142 9.87 0.31 24.01
CA ILE A 142 10.50 -0.04 22.74
C ILE A 142 11.00 -1.46 22.93
N ASP A 143 10.46 -2.38 22.15
CA ASP A 143 10.96 -3.75 22.11
C ASP A 143 12.12 -3.83 21.11
N VAL A 144 13.09 -4.68 21.41
CA VAL A 144 14.31 -4.83 20.60
C VAL A 144 14.54 -6.31 20.37
N ASP A 145 14.14 -6.76 19.19
CA ASP A 145 14.24 -8.14 18.76
C ASP A 145 15.50 -8.34 17.92
N SER A 146 16.18 -9.47 18.13
CA SER A 146 17.28 -9.91 17.27
C SER A 146 16.76 -10.77 16.11
N THR A 147 17.17 -10.48 14.88
CA THR A 147 16.95 -11.36 13.72
C THR A 147 18.25 -12.02 13.29
N ASP A 148 18.15 -13.08 12.49
CA ASP A 148 19.27 -13.55 11.69
C ASP A 148 19.46 -12.77 10.38
N ASP A 149 20.71 -12.38 10.11
CA ASP A 149 21.21 -12.05 8.77
C ASP A 149 22.41 -12.96 8.45
N PRO A 150 22.16 -14.13 7.82
CA PRO A 150 23.18 -15.15 7.59
C PRO A 150 24.37 -14.64 6.79
N THR A 151 25.58 -14.97 7.25
CA THR A 151 26.81 -14.65 6.54
C THR A 151 27.36 -15.86 5.79
N HIS A 152 28.10 -15.59 4.72
CA HIS A 152 28.71 -16.58 3.85
C HIS A 152 30.22 -16.36 3.75
N GLY A 153 30.99 -17.46 3.89
CA GLY A 153 32.45 -17.41 3.84
C GLY A 153 33.05 -16.64 5.02
N SER A 154 34.07 -15.84 4.75
CA SER A 154 34.83 -15.09 5.77
C SER A 154 34.43 -13.62 5.84
N GLN A 155 33.14 -13.32 5.78
CA GLN A 155 32.64 -11.95 5.93
C GLN A 155 33.07 -11.35 7.26
N GLN A 156 33.61 -10.12 7.21
CA GLN A 156 34.13 -9.42 8.39
C GLN A 156 33.01 -9.18 9.40
N LEU A 157 33.30 -9.31 10.70
CA LEU A 157 32.33 -9.16 11.81
C LEU A 157 31.23 -10.24 11.88
N SER A 158 31.34 -11.30 11.07
CA SER A 158 30.52 -12.49 11.24
C SER A 158 30.82 -13.15 12.59
N MET A 159 29.76 -13.44 13.36
CA MET A 159 29.85 -14.15 14.62
C MET A 159 28.86 -15.31 14.64
N PHE A 160 29.23 -16.41 15.30
CA PHE A 160 28.31 -17.54 15.48
C PHE A 160 27.24 -17.18 16.51
N ASN A 161 25.97 -17.30 16.12
CA ASN A 161 24.82 -17.14 17.02
C ASN A 161 24.28 -18.52 17.41
N GLY A 162 24.30 -18.84 18.71
CA GLY A 162 23.90 -20.15 19.21
C GLY A 162 22.40 -20.44 19.19
N TYR A 163 21.54 -19.41 19.15
CA TYR A 163 20.09 -19.60 19.02
C TYR A 163 19.72 -19.99 17.58
N TYR A 164 20.31 -19.29 16.59
CA TYR A 164 20.08 -19.56 15.17
C TYR A 164 20.96 -20.68 14.60
N GLY A 165 22.02 -21.09 15.33
CA GLY A 165 22.91 -22.18 14.92
C GLY A 165 23.76 -21.88 13.68
N GLN A 166 24.01 -20.60 13.39
CA GLN A 166 24.70 -20.16 12.18
C GLN A 166 25.59 -18.94 12.42
N PHE A 167 26.52 -18.71 11.50
CA PHE A 167 27.33 -17.49 11.44
C PHE A 167 26.51 -16.39 10.76
N MET A 168 26.36 -15.25 11.43
CA MET A 168 25.45 -14.19 11.00
C MET A 168 25.91 -12.82 11.48
N TYR A 169 25.35 -11.76 10.89
CA TYR A 169 25.21 -10.47 11.56
C TYR A 169 23.98 -10.53 12.46
N ASN A 170 24.10 -9.97 13.66
CA ASN A 170 23.01 -9.95 14.64
C ASN A 170 22.34 -8.57 14.62
N GLU A 171 21.50 -8.34 13.61
CA GLU A 171 20.74 -7.09 13.49
C GLU A 171 19.65 -7.01 14.55
N LEU A 172 19.47 -5.81 15.11
CA LEU A 172 18.43 -5.51 16.10
C LEU A 172 17.34 -4.69 15.44
N PHE A 173 16.11 -5.20 15.47
CA PHE A 173 14.93 -4.50 15.00
C PHE A 173 14.12 -3.94 16.16
N PHE A 174 13.46 -2.81 15.90
CA PHE A 174 12.51 -2.19 16.81
C PHE A 174 11.09 -2.59 16.38
N SER A 175 10.33 -3.22 17.26
CA SER A 175 8.95 -3.65 17.03
C SER A 175 7.92 -2.84 17.84
#